data_AF-A0A4Y2M8P8-F1
#
_entry.id   AF-A0A4Y2M8P8-F1
#
_cell.length_a   1.000
_cell.length_b   1.000
_cell.length_c   1.000
_cell.angle_alpha   90.00
_cell.angle_beta   90.00
_cell.angle_gamma   90.00
#
_symmetry.space_group_name_H-M   'P 1'
#
loop_
_entity.id
_entity.type
_entity.pdbx_description
1 polymer ?
#
loop_
_entity_poly.entity_id
_entity_poly.type
_entity_poly.pdbx_seq_one_letter_code
_entity_poly.pdbx_strand_id
1 'polypeptide(L)'
;MKEPTKNALNMPINKNVGIPKCHWKRLSHQKRLGQWKEDYASLSKASHTKKFFPTAKCRLERNSFFCSFKVNQFLTGHGNFEEYLKRFHRQTSDVCDCSAKEIQNVEHIIFRCLHVQDCRKILQQKLGVPENDWPVVLISLINTKPSFLYFTEFVHTCNYK
;
A
#
# COMPACT_ATOMS: atom_id res chain seq x y z
N MET A 1 8.92 13.87 30.12
CA MET A 1 9.76 13.04 29.24
C MET A 1 10.32 11.90 30.05
N LYS A 2 9.84 10.66 29.84
CA LYS A 2 10.42 9.44 30.42
C LYS A 2 10.88 8.59 29.25
N GLU A 3 12.18 8.30 29.18
CA GLU A 3 12.73 7.33 28.22
C GLU A 3 12.16 5.93 28.51
N PRO A 4 11.77 5.15 27.49
CA PRO A 4 11.49 3.73 27.69
C PRO A 4 12.81 2.98 27.76
N THR A 5 12.99 2.30 28.89
CA THR A 5 14.10 1.41 29.27
C THR A 5 14.48 0.42 28.16
N LYS A 6 15.73 0.50 27.71
CA LYS A 6 16.42 -0.51 26.90
C LYS A 6 16.74 -1.75 27.75
N ASN A 7 15.76 -2.62 27.99
CA ASN A 7 16.01 -3.92 28.62
C ASN A 7 15.31 -5.03 27.83
N ALA A 8 15.86 -5.35 26.65
CA ALA A 8 15.42 -6.49 25.86
C ALA A 8 16.59 -7.13 25.08
N LEU A 9 17.77 -7.23 25.67
CA LEU A 9 18.88 -7.98 25.09
C LEU A 9 19.69 -8.60 26.22
N ASN A 10 19.28 -9.76 26.71
CA ASN A 10 20.13 -10.81 27.29
C ASN A 10 19.26 -11.96 27.83
N MET A 11 18.50 -12.63 26.94
CA MET A 11 18.11 -14.01 27.22
C MET A 11 19.23 -14.90 26.69
N PRO A 12 19.87 -15.74 27.54
CA PRO A 12 20.83 -16.72 27.05
C PRO A 12 20.12 -17.65 26.07
N ILE A 13 20.54 -17.60 24.81
CA ILE A 13 20.07 -18.54 23.79
C ILE A 13 20.72 -19.87 24.13
N ASN A 14 20.04 -20.70 24.93
CA ASN A 14 20.44 -22.09 25.11
C ASN A 14 20.24 -22.82 23.76
N LYS A 15 21.32 -22.87 22.97
CA LYS A 15 21.35 -23.62 21.72
C LYS A 15 21.38 -25.11 22.08
N ASN A 16 20.22 -25.71 22.23
CA ASN A 16 20.10 -27.15 22.37
C ASN A 16 20.65 -27.81 21.08
N VAL A 17 21.84 -28.40 21.18
CA VAL A 17 22.71 -28.84 20.06
C VAL A 17 22.07 -29.97 19.23
N GLY A 18 20.99 -30.59 19.72
CA GLY A 18 20.22 -31.63 19.02
C GLY A 18 19.11 -31.13 18.09
N ILE A 19 18.77 -29.83 18.10
CA ILE A 19 17.68 -29.30 17.27
C ILE A 19 18.24 -28.77 15.94
N PRO A 20 17.78 -29.30 14.78
CA PRO A 20 18.25 -28.82 13.48
C PRO A 20 18.04 -27.31 13.29
N LYS A 21 19.01 -26.65 12.63
CA LYS A 21 18.96 -25.21 12.32
C LYS A 21 17.66 -24.79 11.60
N CYS A 22 17.12 -25.66 10.74
CA CYS A 22 15.86 -25.40 10.03
C CYS A 22 14.68 -25.23 10.99
N HIS A 23 14.65 -25.97 12.10
CA HIS A 23 13.62 -25.88 13.13
C HIS A 23 13.66 -24.51 13.82
N TRP A 24 14.84 -24.07 14.28
CA TRP A 24 15.02 -22.75 14.89
C TRP A 24 14.67 -21.60 13.94
N LYS A 25 15.06 -21.71 12.66
CA LYS A 25 14.68 -20.74 11.63
C LYS A 25 13.16 -20.67 11.46
N ARG A 26 12.49 -21.82 11.38
CA ARG A 26 11.02 -21.90 11.25
C ARG A 26 10.31 -21.26 12.44
N LEU A 27 10.71 -21.59 13.67
CA LEU A 27 10.13 -21.01 14.89
C LEU A 27 10.34 -19.49 14.96
N SER A 28 11.56 -19.04 14.65
CA SER A 28 11.89 -17.60 14.65
C SER A 28 11.10 -16.84 13.59
N HIS A 29 10.88 -17.45 12.42
CA HIS A 29 10.05 -16.89 11.37
C HIS A 29 8.57 -16.81 11.80
N GLN A 30 8.03 -17.89 12.38
CA GLN A 30 6.65 -17.91 12.88
C GLN A 30 6.42 -16.84 13.96
N LYS A 31 7.34 -16.70 14.92
CA LYS A 31 7.27 -15.66 15.96
C LYS A 31 7.26 -14.25 15.36
N ARG A 32 8.16 -13.99 14.40
CA ARG A 32 8.25 -12.69 13.72
C ARG A 32 7.01 -12.37 12.90
N LEU A 33 6.45 -13.36 12.22
CA LEU A 33 5.19 -13.21 11.49
C LEU A 33 4.01 -12.93 12.43
N GLY A 34 3.97 -13.56 13.61
CA GLY A 34 2.96 -13.27 14.64
C GLY A 34 3.03 -11.81 15.07
N GLN A 35 4.20 -11.36 15.52
CA GLN A 35 4.43 -9.97 15.93
C GLN A 35 4.07 -8.98 14.81
N TRP A 36 4.56 -9.23 13.60
CA TRP A 36 4.29 -8.32 12.48
C TRP A 36 2.80 -8.25 12.12
N LYS A 37 2.02 -9.34 12.27
CA LYS A 37 0.56 -9.27 12.07
C LYS A 37 -0.11 -8.36 13.11
N GLU A 38 0.26 -8.45 14.38
CA GLU A 38 -0.27 -7.64 15.48
C GLU A 38 0.11 -6.16 15.32
N ASP A 39 1.39 -5.89 15.06
CA ASP A 39 1.91 -4.55 14.81
C ASP A 39 1.22 -3.93 13.60
N TYR A 40 1.11 -4.69 12.50
CA TYR A 40 0.45 -4.23 11.30
C TYR A 40 -1.02 -3.89 11.57
N ALA A 41 -1.76 -4.74 12.29
CA ALA A 41 -3.16 -4.47 12.63
C ALA A 41 -3.33 -3.19 13.45
N SER A 42 -2.51 -2.99 14.48
CA SER A 42 -2.60 -1.84 15.41
C SER A 42 -2.05 -0.52 14.85
N LEU A 43 -1.20 -0.54 13.83
CA LEU A 43 -0.53 0.67 13.33
C LEU A 43 -1.47 1.62 12.57
N SER A 44 -1.73 2.81 13.11
CA SER A 44 -2.52 3.85 12.44
C SER A 44 -1.79 4.52 11.28
N LYS A 45 -0.46 4.65 11.35
CA LYS A 45 0.38 5.32 10.34
C LYS A 45 0.34 4.68 8.95
N ALA A 46 -0.05 3.42 8.85
CA ALA A 46 -0.16 2.68 7.60
C ALA A 46 -1.58 2.69 7.00
N SER A 47 -2.45 3.62 7.43
CA SER A 47 -3.86 3.66 7.04
C SER A 47 -4.08 3.61 5.54
N HIS A 48 -3.24 4.27 4.73
CA HIS A 48 -3.37 4.24 3.27
C HIS A 48 -2.95 2.90 2.67
N THR A 49 -1.75 2.42 3.00
CA THR A 49 -1.25 1.12 2.51
C THR A 49 -2.16 -0.03 2.89
N LYS A 50 -2.85 0.04 4.04
CA LYS A 50 -3.85 -0.94 4.47
C LYS A 50 -5.07 -1.03 3.54
N LYS A 51 -5.42 0.03 2.80
CA LYS A 51 -6.50 -0.02 1.82
C LYS A 51 -6.17 -0.95 0.64
N PHE A 52 -4.88 -1.04 0.29
CA PHE A 52 -4.38 -2.00 -0.70
C PHE A 52 -4.04 -3.36 -0.08
N PHE A 53 -3.40 -3.36 1.10
CA PHE A 53 -2.95 -4.57 1.80
C PHE A 53 -3.57 -4.66 3.21
N PRO A 54 -4.83 -5.09 3.36
CA PRO A 54 -5.52 -5.05 4.67
C PRO A 54 -4.82 -5.84 5.78
N THR A 55 -4.02 -6.85 5.42
CA THR A 55 -3.26 -7.66 6.36
C THR A 55 -1.80 -7.83 5.92
N ALA A 56 -0.93 -8.05 6.89
CA ALA A 56 0.46 -8.46 6.67
C ALA A 56 0.57 -9.67 5.72
N LYS A 57 -0.33 -10.66 5.88
CA LYS A 57 -0.42 -11.84 5.00
C LYS A 57 -0.73 -11.44 3.55
N CYS A 58 -1.71 -10.55 3.35
CA CYS A 58 -2.08 -10.02 2.03
C CYS A 58 -0.87 -9.41 1.29
N ARG A 59 0.00 -8.69 2.00
CA ARG A 59 1.24 -8.15 1.41
C ARG A 59 2.25 -9.25 1.05
N LEU A 60 2.45 -10.26 1.90
CA LEU A 60 3.41 -11.34 1.63
C LEU A 60 3.02 -12.21 0.44
N GLU A 61 1.74 -12.53 0.29
CA GLU A 61 1.23 -13.34 -0.82
C GLU A 61 1.40 -12.64 -2.18
N ARG A 62 1.61 -11.32 -2.17
CA ARG A 62 1.82 -10.46 -3.34
C ARG A 62 3.27 -10.01 -3.47
N ASN A 63 4.22 -10.76 -2.90
CA ASN A 63 5.65 -10.43 -2.97
C ASN A 63 6.23 -10.44 -4.40
N SER A 64 5.55 -11.11 -5.35
CA SER A 64 5.92 -11.20 -6.76
C SER A 64 5.52 -9.97 -7.58
N PHE A 65 4.75 -9.05 -7.00
CA PHE A 65 4.33 -7.83 -7.68
C PHE A 65 5.50 -6.87 -7.79
N PHE A 66 6.06 -6.76 -9.00
CA PHE A 66 7.10 -5.79 -9.30
C PHE A 66 6.51 -4.38 -9.25
N CYS A 67 6.87 -3.62 -8.22
CA CYS A 67 6.36 -2.27 -8.02
C CYS A 67 7.40 -1.27 -8.54
N SER A 68 7.08 -0.60 -9.65
CA SER A 68 7.85 0.54 -10.12
C SER A 68 7.81 1.70 -9.10
N PHE A 69 8.68 2.70 -9.27
CA PHE A 69 8.67 3.89 -8.42
C PHE A 69 7.28 4.54 -8.37
N LYS A 70 6.66 4.79 -9.53
CA LYS A 70 5.31 5.38 -9.61
C LYS A 70 4.26 4.49 -8.93
N VAL A 71 4.28 3.18 -9.16
CA VAL A 71 3.33 2.25 -8.53
C VAL A 71 3.46 2.26 -7.01
N ASN A 72 4.69 2.25 -6.48
CA ASN A 72 4.92 2.36 -5.04
C ASN A 72 4.36 3.66 -4.44
N GLN A 73 4.44 4.78 -5.17
CA GLN A 73 3.84 6.04 -4.72
C GLN A 73 2.33 5.88 -4.51
N PHE A 74 1.61 5.27 -5.44
CA PHE A 74 0.17 5.01 -5.29
C PHE A 74 -0.13 4.04 -4.14
N LEU A 75 0.62 2.94 -4.01
CA LEU A 75 0.41 1.93 -2.95
C LEU A 75 0.69 2.46 -1.54
N THR A 76 1.55 3.46 -1.42
CA THR A 76 1.94 4.07 -0.13
C THR A 76 1.27 5.40 0.14
N GLY A 77 0.71 6.06 -0.88
CA GLY A 77 0.21 7.43 -0.78
C GLY A 77 1.35 8.45 -0.66
N HIS A 78 2.60 8.03 -0.84
CA HIS A 78 3.79 8.86 -0.69
C HIS A 78 4.32 9.28 -2.06
N GLY A 79 3.51 10.06 -2.76
CA GLY A 79 3.73 10.42 -4.15
C GLY A 79 3.77 11.90 -4.42
N ASN A 80 3.78 12.21 -5.70
CA ASN A 80 3.59 13.57 -6.20
C ASN A 80 2.09 13.91 -6.22
N PHE A 81 1.45 13.80 -5.04
CA PHE A 81 0.03 14.05 -4.80
C PHE A 81 -0.10 15.33 -3.98
N GLU A 82 -0.96 16.27 -4.35
CA GLU A 82 -1.05 17.56 -3.66
C GLU A 82 -1.32 17.40 -2.15
N GLU A 83 -2.16 16.44 -1.74
CA GLU A 83 -2.39 16.12 -0.31
C GLU A 83 -1.09 15.75 0.42
N TYR A 84 -0.27 14.89 -0.19
CA TYR A 84 1.00 14.48 0.38
C TYR A 84 2.02 15.62 0.36
N LEU A 85 2.11 16.39 -0.72
CA LEU A 85 3.05 17.49 -0.85
C LEU A 85 2.76 18.62 0.15
N LYS A 86 1.48 18.97 0.36
CA LYS A 86 1.06 19.96 1.36
C LYS A 86 1.44 19.52 2.77
N ARG A 87 1.24 18.24 3.11
CA ARG A 87 1.65 17.68 4.41
C ARG A 87 3.16 17.85 4.70
N PHE A 88 4.00 17.87 3.66
CA PHE A 88 5.44 18.10 3.76
C PHE A 88 5.86 19.53 3.39
N HIS A 89 4.91 20.47 3.36
CA HIS A 89 5.14 21.89 3.06
C HIS A 89 5.84 22.15 1.71
N ARG A 90 5.61 21.26 0.73
CA ARG A 90 6.13 21.42 -0.64
C ARG A 90 5.13 22.11 -1.58
N GLN A 91 3.87 22.18 -1.18
CA GLN A 91 2.78 22.85 -1.88
C GLN A 91 1.91 23.59 -0.86
N THR A 92 1.25 24.66 -1.31
CA THR A 92 0.35 25.45 -0.47
C THR A 92 -1.08 24.88 -0.45
N SER A 93 -1.45 24.16 -1.52
CA SER A 93 -2.75 23.53 -1.71
C SER A 93 -2.62 22.01 -1.74
N ASP A 94 -3.67 21.33 -1.30
CA ASP A 94 -3.89 19.88 -1.41
C ASP A 94 -4.93 19.55 -2.49
N VAL A 95 -5.47 20.59 -3.15
CA VAL A 95 -6.57 20.48 -4.09
C VAL A 95 -6.03 20.20 -5.50
N CYS A 96 -6.65 19.23 -6.16
CA CYS A 96 -6.42 18.94 -7.57
C CYS A 96 -6.85 20.12 -8.44
N ASP A 97 -6.07 20.44 -9.46
CA ASP A 97 -6.37 21.52 -10.38
C ASP A 97 -7.47 21.17 -11.40
N CYS A 98 -7.86 19.89 -11.50
CA CYS A 98 -9.01 19.46 -12.29
C CYS A 98 -10.31 20.19 -11.88
N SER A 99 -11.32 20.18 -12.76
CA SER A 99 -12.56 20.93 -12.55
C SER A 99 -13.37 20.52 -11.31
N ALA A 100 -13.11 19.34 -10.74
CA ALA A 100 -13.77 18.88 -9.51
C ALA A 100 -13.26 19.58 -8.23
N LYS A 101 -12.04 20.16 -8.26
CA LYS A 101 -11.42 20.87 -7.11
C LYS A 101 -11.48 20.11 -5.78
N GLU A 102 -11.34 18.79 -5.82
CA GLU A 102 -11.23 17.92 -4.63
C GLU A 102 -9.79 17.79 -4.15
N ILE A 103 -9.60 17.31 -2.91
CA ILE A 103 -8.27 16.91 -2.41
C ILE A 103 -7.65 15.87 -3.34
N GLN A 104 -6.45 16.16 -3.87
CA GLN A 104 -5.71 15.28 -4.75
C GLN A 104 -4.97 14.20 -3.93
N ASN A 105 -5.72 13.18 -3.54
CA ASN A 105 -5.16 11.94 -3.01
C ASN A 105 -5.25 10.81 -4.02
N VAL A 106 -4.67 9.66 -3.70
CA VAL A 106 -4.65 8.47 -4.58
C VAL A 106 -6.05 8.05 -5.01
N GLU A 107 -7.03 8.07 -4.10
CA GLU A 107 -8.41 7.70 -4.42
C GLU A 107 -9.06 8.70 -5.37
N HIS A 108 -8.82 10.00 -5.19
CA HIS A 108 -9.28 11.00 -6.14
C HIS A 108 -8.70 10.70 -7.52
N ILE A 109 -7.39 10.51 -7.64
CA ILE A 109 -6.74 10.23 -8.93
C ILE A 109 -7.34 8.98 -9.59
N ILE A 110 -7.42 7.87 -8.86
CA ILE A 110 -7.91 6.61 -9.43
C ILE A 110 -9.40 6.70 -9.79
N PHE A 111 -10.24 7.28 -8.92
CA PHE A 111 -11.68 7.09 -8.98
C PHE A 111 -12.46 8.28 -9.54
N ARG A 112 -11.97 9.51 -9.39
CA ARG A 112 -12.77 10.74 -9.60
C ARG A 112 -12.11 11.79 -10.50
N CYS A 113 -10.78 11.83 -10.56
CA CYS A 113 -10.03 12.88 -11.25
C CYS A 113 -10.39 12.94 -12.73
N LEU A 114 -10.72 14.13 -13.21
CA LEU A 114 -11.15 14.35 -14.58
C LEU A 114 -9.99 14.27 -15.59
N HIS A 115 -8.76 14.62 -15.16
CA HIS A 115 -7.55 14.51 -16.01
C HIS A 115 -7.27 13.10 -16.50
N VAL A 116 -7.71 12.09 -15.74
CA VAL A 116 -7.46 10.67 -16.06
C VAL A 116 -8.75 9.91 -16.37
N GLN A 117 -9.83 10.61 -16.78
CA GLN A 117 -11.12 9.98 -17.02
C GLN A 117 -11.07 8.88 -18.10
N ASP A 118 -10.42 9.12 -19.23
CA ASP A 118 -10.34 8.14 -20.33
C ASP A 118 -9.50 6.92 -19.93
N CYS A 119 -8.36 7.20 -19.30
CA CYS A 119 -7.52 6.25 -18.63
C CYS A 119 -8.29 5.35 -17.63
N ARG A 120 -9.13 5.96 -16.79
CA ARG A 120 -9.97 5.28 -15.80
C ARG A 120 -11.00 4.39 -16.49
N LYS A 121 -11.63 4.84 -17.59
CA LYS A 121 -12.57 4.02 -18.37
C LYS A 121 -11.90 2.75 -18.91
N ILE A 122 -10.66 2.87 -19.41
CA ILE A 122 -9.88 1.71 -19.86
C ILE A 122 -9.61 0.75 -18.69
N LEU A 123 -9.23 1.27 -17.52
CA LEU A 123 -9.01 0.48 -16.32
C LEU A 123 -10.30 -0.26 -15.89
N GLN A 124 -11.44 0.44 -15.85
CA GLN A 124 -12.76 -0.13 -15.53
C GLN A 124 -13.12 -1.27 -16.47
N GLN A 125 -12.94 -1.05 -17.78
CA GLN A 125 -13.21 -2.05 -18.81
C GLN A 125 -12.32 -3.29 -18.64
N LYS A 126 -11.01 -3.11 -18.43
CA LYS A 126 -10.06 -4.21 -18.23
C LYS A 126 -10.33 -5.01 -16.96
N LEU A 127 -10.81 -4.35 -15.91
CA LEU A 127 -11.23 -5.01 -14.67
C LEU A 127 -12.60 -5.69 -14.78
N GLY A 128 -13.37 -5.43 -15.85
CA GLY A 128 -14.72 -5.96 -16.03
C GLY A 128 -15.70 -5.41 -14.99
N VAL A 129 -15.51 -4.17 -14.53
CA VAL A 129 -16.34 -3.55 -13.48
C VAL A 129 -17.45 -2.72 -14.13
N PRO A 130 -18.74 -3.01 -13.85
CA PRO A 130 -19.85 -2.17 -14.28
C PRO A 130 -19.77 -0.75 -13.71
N GLU A 131 -20.36 0.23 -14.41
CA GLU A 131 -20.34 1.62 -13.97
C GLU A 131 -20.98 1.81 -12.58
N ASN A 132 -22.05 1.06 -12.28
CA ASN A 132 -22.75 1.11 -10.98
C ASN A 132 -21.93 0.55 -9.82
N ASP A 133 -20.89 -0.26 -10.09
CA ASP A 133 -20.01 -0.86 -9.07
C ASP A 133 -18.73 -0.04 -8.87
N TRP A 134 -18.63 1.12 -9.52
CA TRP A 134 -17.51 2.04 -9.37
C TRP A 134 -17.84 3.16 -8.38
N PRO A 135 -16.94 3.49 -7.42
CA PRO A 135 -15.58 2.96 -7.24
C PRO A 135 -15.52 1.61 -6.52
N VAL A 136 -14.55 0.78 -6.92
CA VAL A 136 -14.22 -0.46 -6.19
C VAL A 136 -13.33 -0.20 -4.98
N VAL A 137 -13.26 -1.17 -4.06
CA VAL A 137 -12.26 -1.13 -2.98
C VAL A 137 -10.84 -1.24 -3.54
N LEU A 138 -9.87 -0.51 -2.97
CA LEU A 138 -8.50 -0.41 -3.51
C LEU A 138 -7.77 -1.76 -3.63
N ILE A 139 -8.05 -2.72 -2.73
CA ILE A 139 -7.50 -4.08 -2.85
C ILE A 139 -7.90 -4.77 -4.15
N SER A 140 -9.07 -4.47 -4.73
CA SER A 140 -9.52 -5.06 -6.00
C SER A 140 -8.60 -4.72 -7.18
N LEU A 141 -7.90 -3.57 -7.10
CA LEU A 141 -6.91 -3.18 -8.10
C LEU A 141 -5.65 -4.05 -8.07
N ILE A 142 -5.43 -4.79 -6.97
CA ILE A 142 -4.23 -5.61 -6.75
C ILE A 142 -4.58 -7.02 -6.25
N ASN A 143 -5.83 -7.46 -6.40
CA ASN A 143 -6.27 -8.73 -5.82
C ASN A 143 -5.71 -9.92 -6.59
N THR A 144 -5.57 -9.77 -7.91
CA THR A 144 -5.03 -10.76 -8.85
C THR A 144 -3.86 -10.17 -9.64
N LYS A 145 -3.06 -11.05 -10.27
CA LYS A 145 -1.96 -10.62 -11.14
C LYS A 145 -2.46 -9.79 -12.35
N PRO A 146 -3.54 -10.18 -13.07
CA PRO A 146 -4.11 -9.32 -14.12
C PRO A 146 -4.56 -7.95 -13.62
N SER A 147 -5.31 -7.87 -12.52
CA SER A 147 -5.75 -6.58 -11.95
C SER A 147 -4.56 -5.68 -11.63
N PHE A 148 -3.51 -6.25 -11.02
CA PHE A 148 -2.29 -5.52 -10.73
C PHE A 148 -1.63 -4.99 -12.02
N LEU A 149 -1.56 -5.79 -13.09
CA LEU A 149 -1.01 -5.35 -14.36
C LEU A 149 -1.81 -4.18 -14.95
N TYR A 150 -3.14 -4.26 -14.97
CA TYR A 150 -3.99 -3.17 -15.46
C TYR A 150 -3.83 -1.90 -14.63
N PHE A 151 -3.74 -2.05 -13.31
CA PHE A 151 -3.45 -0.94 -12.41
C PHE A 151 -2.07 -0.33 -12.68
N THR A 152 -1.04 -1.15 -12.89
CA THR A 152 0.30 -0.62 -13.24
C THR A 152 0.29 0.12 -14.56
N GLU A 153 -0.44 -0.38 -15.56
CA GLU A 153 -0.60 0.29 -16.85
C GLU A 153 -1.24 1.66 -16.66
N PHE A 154 -2.36 1.74 -15.94
CA PHE A 154 -3.00 3.01 -15.57
C PHE A 154 -2.00 3.97 -14.89
N VAL A 155 -1.24 3.51 -13.90
CA VAL A 155 -0.25 4.37 -13.21
C VAL A 155 0.86 4.87 -14.14
N HIS A 156 1.20 4.11 -15.18
CA HIS A 156 2.28 4.46 -16.11
C HIS A 156 1.82 5.34 -17.27
N THR A 157 0.61 5.15 -17.78
CA THR A 157 0.09 5.83 -18.97
C THR A 157 -0.64 7.13 -18.65
N CYS A 158 -1.22 7.25 -17.46
CA CYS A 158 -2.09 8.38 -17.14
C CYS A 158 -1.29 9.55 -16.58
N ASN A 159 -1.50 10.74 -17.18
CA ASN A 159 -1.03 11.98 -16.61
C ASN A 159 -2.13 12.58 -15.72
N TYR A 160 -1.86 12.65 -14.42
CA TYR A 160 -2.76 13.19 -13.40
C TYR A 160 -2.30 14.57 -12.88
N LYS A 161 -1.36 15.18 -13.60
CA LYS A 161 -0.89 16.56 -13.42
C LYS A 161 -1.34 17.43 -14.58
#